data_AF-A0A7V8Y7R6-F1
#
_entry.id   AF-A0A7V8Y7R6-F1
#
_cell.length_a   1.000
_cell.length_b   1.000
_cell.length_c   1.000
_cell.angle_alpha   90.00
_cell.angle_beta   90.00
_cell.angle_gamma   90.00
#
_symmetry.space_group_name_H-M   'P 1'
#
loop_
_entity.id
_entity.type
_entity.pdbx_description
1 polymer ?
#
loop_
_entity_poly.entity_id
_entity_poly.type
_entity_poly.pdbx_seq_one_letter_code
_entity_poly.pdbx_strand_id
1 'polypeptide(L)' 'MLVTDDRVFKALADPTRRFLLDRLFVRDGRTLTELESELEMTRFGVMKHLRVLENANLVV' A
#
# COMPACT_ATOMS: atom_id res chain seq x y z
N MET A 1 -20.73 13.55 2.59
CA MET A 1 -19.81 13.42 1.43
C MET A 1 -18.43 14.01 1.80
N LEU A 2 -17.74 13.40 2.79
CA LEU A 2 -16.37 13.77 3.22
C LEU A 2 -15.53 12.55 3.68
N VAL A 3 -16.07 11.32 3.52
CA VAL A 3 -15.44 10.13 4.11
C VAL A 3 -14.27 9.60 3.27
N THR A 4 -14.23 9.93 1.98
CA THR A 4 -13.22 9.42 1.04
C THR A 4 -11.86 10.07 1.27
N ASP A 5 -11.82 11.40 1.39
CA ASP A 5 -10.58 12.16 1.61
C ASP A 5 -9.88 11.71 2.89
N ASP A 6 -10.65 11.53 3.97
CA ASP A 6 -10.18 11.01 5.25
C ASP A 6 -9.45 9.67 5.13
N ARG A 7 -9.95 8.76 4.29
CA ARG A 7 -9.34 7.43 4.09
C ARG A 7 -8.06 7.52 3.28
N VAL A 8 -8.03 8.36 2.25
CA VAL A 8 -6.83 8.58 1.42
C VAL A 8 -5.73 9.21 2.26
N PHE A 9 -6.01 10.28 3.01
CA PHE A 9 -4.99 10.91 3.85
C PHE A 9 -4.49 9.97 4.96
N LYS A 10 -5.39 9.21 5.61
CA LYS A 10 -5.00 8.17 6.58
C LYS A 10 -4.14 7.09 5.93
N ALA A 11 -4.47 6.64 4.71
CA ALA A 11 -3.65 5.68 3.97
C ALA A 11 -2.28 6.25 3.62
N LEU A 12 -2.17 7.49 3.16
CA LEU A 12 -0.89 8.08 2.77
C LEU A 12 0.00 8.51 3.95
N ALA A 13 -0.54 8.64 5.16
CA ALA A 13 0.22 9.05 6.35
C ALA A 13 1.38 8.11 6.71
N ASP A 14 1.33 6.84 6.30
CA ASP A 14 2.33 5.83 6.63
C ASP A 14 3.40 5.73 5.53
N PRO A 15 4.70 5.81 5.88
CA PRO A 15 5.79 5.77 4.91
C PRO A 15 5.88 4.42 4.17
N THR A 16 5.55 3.30 4.81
CA THR A 16 5.55 1.98 4.16
C THR A 16 4.49 1.93 3.07
N ARG A 17 3.32 2.52 3.30
CA ARG A 17 2.25 2.57 2.28
C ARG A 17 2.64 3.44 1.09
N ARG A 18 3.28 4.58 1.32
CA ARG A 18 3.84 5.41 0.24
C ARG A 18 4.92 4.67 -0.54
N PHE A 19 5.84 4.00 0.15
CA PHE A 19 6.85 3.15 -0.49
C PHE A 19 6.23 2.07 -1.39
N LEU A 20 5.21 1.34 -0.91
CA LEU A 20 4.53 0.33 -1.71
C LEU A 20 3.89 0.92 -2.98
N LEU A 21 3.24 2.10 -2.87
CA LEU A 21 2.70 2.81 -4.02
C LEU A 21 3.81 3.22 -5.01
N ASP A 22 4.95 3.71 -4.53
CA ASP A 22 6.09 4.06 -5.38
C ASP A 22 6.62 2.82 -6.13
N ARG A 23 6.69 1.65 -5.47
CA ARG A 23 7.14 0.40 -6.12
C ARG A 23 6.16 -0.08 -7.20
N LEU A 24 4.86 -0.01 -6.92
CA LEU A 24 3.81 -0.36 -7.87
C LEU A 24 3.74 0.64 -9.03
N PHE A 25 3.98 1.93 -8.77
CA PHE A 25 4.08 2.94 -9.81
C PHE A 25 5.28 2.71 -10.74
N VAL A 26 6.45 2.38 -10.17
CA VAL A 26 7.66 2.06 -10.95
C VAL A 26 7.46 0.82 -11.83
N ARG A 27 6.80 -0.21 -11.29
CA ARG A 27 6.40 -1.39 -12.06
C ARG A 27 5.15 -1.97 -11.47
N ASP A 28 4.09 -1.97 -12.27
CA ASP A 28 2.79 -2.54 -11.91
C ASP A 28 2.83 -4.08 -11.94
N GLY A 29 1.82 -4.72 -11.37
CA GLY A 29 1.66 -6.19 -11.39
C GLY A 29 2.71 -6.96 -10.59
N ARG A 30 3.45 -6.29 -9.70
CA ARG A 30 4.41 -6.97 -8.80
C ARG A 30 3.71 -7.97 -7.92
N THR A 31 4.35 -9.11 -7.72
CA THR A 31 3.89 -10.12 -6.78
C THR A 31 4.11 -9.66 -5.34
N LEU A 32 3.32 -10.24 -4.43
CA LEU A 32 3.47 -9.99 -3.01
C LEU A 32 4.87 -10.36 -2.47
N THR A 33 5.48 -11.42 -3.00
CA THR A 33 6.84 -11.83 -2.62
C THR A 33 7.89 -10.80 -3.04
N GLU A 34 7.74 -10.21 -4.22
CA GLU A 34 8.64 -9.15 -4.68
C GLU A 34 8.52 -7.90 -3.79
N LEU A 35 7.30 -7.49 -3.42
CA LEU A 35 7.09 -6.35 -2.52
C LEU A 35 7.60 -6.61 -1.11
N GLU A 36 7.40 -7.82 -0.58
CA GLU A 36 7.91 -8.26 0.71
C GLU A 36 9.44 -8.22 0.77
N SER A 37 10.12 -8.64 -0.30
CA SER A 37 11.59 -8.71 -0.33
C SER A 37 12.30 -7.36 -0.14
N GLU A 38 11.56 -6.25 -0.27
CA GLU A 38 12.09 -4.89 -0.16
C GLU A 38 11.78 -4.22 1.18
N LEU A 39 11.17 -4.93 2.13
CA LEU A 39 10.75 -4.41 3.42
C LEU A 39 11.23 -5.32 4.57
N GLU A 40 11.60 -4.73 5.69
CA GLU A 40 11.92 -5.47 6.92
C GLU A 40 10.64 -5.89 7.67
N MET A 41 9.76 -6.63 6.99
CA MET A 41 8.54 -7.18 7.59
C MET A 41 8.09 -8.46 6.90
N THR A 42 7.16 -9.17 7.54
CA THR A 42 6.59 -10.40 6.98
C THR A 42 5.62 -10.10 5.83
N ARG A 43 5.40 -11.10 4.97
CA ARG A 43 4.32 -11.12 3.97
C ARG A 43 2.97 -10.65 4.50
N PHE A 44 2.63 -11.06 5.72
CA PHE A 44 1.38 -10.64 6.39
C PHE A 44 1.36 -9.15 6.72
N GLY A 45 2.50 -8.58 7.12
CA GLY A 45 2.67 -7.13 7.28
C GLY A 45 2.37 -6.39 5.99
N VAL A 46 2.98 -6.81 4.88
CA VAL A 46 2.75 -6.21 3.56
C VAL A 46 1.28 -6.31 3.14
N MET A 47 0.64 -7.47 3.30
CA MET A 47 -0.80 -7.63 3.00
C MET A 47 -1.68 -6.67 3.80
N LYS A 48 -1.35 -6.43 5.08
CA LYS A 48 -2.10 -5.49 5.91
C LYS A 48 -2.01 -4.07 5.36
N HIS A 49 -0.83 -3.65 4.89
CA HIS A 49 -0.64 -2.34 4.27
C HIS A 49 -1.40 -2.24 2.93
N LEU A 50 -1.30 -3.26 2.07
CA LEU A 50 -2.03 -3.31 0.80
C LEU A 50 -3.54 -3.25 1.00
N ARG A 51 -4.08 -3.94 2.00
CA ARG A 51 -5.51 -3.88 2.34
C ARG A 51 -5.98 -2.48 2.74
N VAL A 52 -5.14 -1.71 3.43
CA VAL A 52 -5.46 -0.31 3.76
C VAL A 52 -5.47 0.56 2.51
N LEU A 53 -4.53 0.34 1.58
CA LEU A 53 -4.48 1.04 0.30
C LEU A 53 -5.69 0.69 -0.58
N GLU A 54 -6.06 -0.58 -0.66
CA GLU A 54 -7.24 -1.08 -1.38
C GLU A 54 -8.53 -0.46 -0.84
N ASN A 55 -8.70 -0.42 0.49
CA ASN A 55 -9.85 0.21 1.15
C ASN A 55 -9.93 1.74 0.90
N ALA A 56 -8.82 2.36 0.51
CA ALA A 56 -8.74 3.76 0.11
C ALA A 56 -8.79 3.95 -1.43
N ASN A 57 -9.02 2.88 -2.20
CA ASN A 57 -9.03 2.85 -3.66
C ASN A 57 -7.72 3.34 -4.30
N LEU A 58 -6.58 3.08 -3.66
CA LEU A 58 -5.24 3.47 -4.16
C LEU A 58 -4.54 2.34 -4.92
N VAL A 59 -5.00 1.09 -4.77
CA VAL A 59 -4.52 -0.12 -5.47
C VAL A 59 -5.72 -1.04 -5.75
N VAL A 60 -5.57 -1.99 -6.67
CA VAL A 60 -6.59 -2.99 -7.08
C VAL A 60 -6.03 -4.40 -7.12
#